data_AF-A0A4D6MDH7-F1
#
_entry.id   AF-A0A4D6MDH7-F1
#
_cell.length_a   1.000
_cell.length_b   1.000
_cell.length_c   1.000
_cell.angle_alpha   90.00
_cell.angle_beta   90.00
_cell.angle_gamma   90.00
#
_symmetry.space_group_name_H-M   'P 1'
#
loop_
_entity.id
_entity.type
_entity.pdbx_description
1 polymer ?
#
loop_
_entity_poly.entity_id
_entity_poly.type
_entity_poly.pdbx_seq_one_letter_code
_entity_poly.pdbx_strand_id
1 'polypeptide(L)'
;MGTESYTYLGRNFSQLSINDASSSSAFSDCNSDRSGEFATASSQTRRFLITCATENSDDLIRQLVADLHSASLDDQKQAAMEIRLLAKNKPENRVKIAKAGAIKPLISLISSPDLQLQEYGVTAILNLSLCDENKEAIASAGAIKPLVRALSTGTATAKENAACALLRLSQVEENKAAIGRSGAIPPLVSLLASGGFRAKKDASTALYSLCTVKENKLRAVKAGIMKVLVELMADFESNMVDKSAYVVSVLVTVPEARAALVEEGGVPVLVEIVEVGTQRQKEIAVVILLQVCEDSLACRSRVAREGAIPPLVALSQSGTNRAKQKAEKLIELLRQPRSSNGGGGGLASEVAV
;
A
#
# COMPACT_ATOMS: atom_id res chain seq x y z
N MET A 1 43.77 -14.39 -9.39
CA MET A 1 43.87 -13.35 -10.44
C MET A 1 42.49 -13.18 -11.05
N GLY A 2 41.75 -12.09 -10.96
CA GLY A 2 41.76 -10.93 -10.07
C GLY A 2 40.28 -10.57 -9.81
N THR A 3 39.96 -10.10 -8.60
CA THR A 3 38.63 -9.59 -8.25
C THR A 3 38.52 -8.17 -8.76
N GLU A 4 37.73 -7.94 -9.81
CA GLU A 4 37.49 -6.58 -10.30
C GLU A 4 36.59 -5.81 -9.32
N SER A 5 37.22 -4.89 -8.60
CA SER A 5 36.57 -3.86 -7.79
C SER A 5 36.16 -2.72 -8.72
N TYR A 6 34.86 -2.50 -8.89
CA TYR A 6 34.35 -1.33 -9.60
C TYR A 6 34.04 -0.20 -8.61
N THR A 7 34.56 0.99 -8.91
CA THR A 7 34.38 2.21 -8.12
C THR A 7 33.69 3.25 -9.01
N TYR A 8 32.50 3.72 -8.62
CA TYR A 8 31.84 4.86 -9.25
C TYR A 8 31.13 5.69 -8.17
N LEU A 9 31.26 7.02 -8.23
CA LEU A 9 30.83 7.96 -7.17
C LEU A 9 31.37 7.67 -5.75
N GLY A 10 32.58 7.10 -5.67
CA GLY A 10 33.31 6.97 -4.41
C GLY A 10 32.82 5.87 -3.46
N ARG A 11 31.99 4.94 -3.92
CA ARG A 11 31.55 3.78 -3.11
C ARG A 11 31.93 2.45 -3.77
N ASN A 12 32.42 1.52 -2.95
CA ASN A 12 32.88 0.18 -3.33
C ASN A 12 31.84 -0.83 -2.84
N PHE A 13 31.39 -1.73 -3.72
CA PHE A 13 30.33 -2.70 -3.39
C PHE A 13 30.82 -4.13 -3.65
N SER A 14 31.02 -4.88 -2.58
CA SER A 14 31.27 -6.31 -2.60
C SER A 14 30.01 -7.08 -2.21
N GLN A 15 29.56 -7.92 -3.16
CA GLN A 15 28.71 -9.12 -3.04
C GLN A 15 27.57 -9.13 -2.00
N LEU A 16 26.31 -9.19 -2.50
CA LEU A 16 25.20 -9.79 -1.75
C LEU A 16 24.41 -10.76 -2.64
N SER A 17 24.22 -11.96 -2.09
CA SER A 17 23.69 -13.16 -2.71
C SER A 17 22.18 -13.10 -2.93
N ILE A 18 21.77 -13.82 -3.98
CA ILE A 18 20.41 -13.95 -4.51
C ILE A 18 19.68 -15.06 -3.73
N ASN A 19 18.44 -14.80 -3.30
CA ASN A 19 17.43 -15.84 -3.13
C ASN A 19 16.07 -15.33 -3.60
N ASP A 20 15.36 -16.23 -4.29
CA ASP A 20 14.28 -15.99 -5.24
C ASP A 20 12.93 -16.44 -4.66
N ALA A 21 11.86 -15.62 -4.79
CA ALA A 21 10.46 -16.04 -4.63
C ALA A 21 9.44 -14.94 -5.07
N SER A 22 8.91 -15.16 -6.29
CA SER A 22 7.54 -14.95 -6.79
C SER A 22 6.73 -13.68 -6.41
N SER A 23 6.12 -13.12 -7.44
CA SER A 23 5.38 -11.84 -7.57
C SER A 23 4.25 -11.48 -6.57
N SER A 24 3.95 -12.30 -5.56
CA SER A 24 3.01 -11.99 -4.46
C SER A 24 3.72 -11.44 -3.20
N SER A 25 5.05 -11.61 -3.10
CA SER A 25 5.79 -11.42 -1.86
C SER A 25 5.94 -9.96 -1.37
N ALA A 26 5.63 -8.92 -2.17
CA ALA A 26 5.88 -7.52 -1.76
C ALA A 26 4.93 -7.09 -0.64
N PHE A 27 3.73 -7.69 -0.62
CA PHE A 27 2.67 -7.37 0.33
C PHE A 27 2.26 -8.56 1.19
N SER A 28 2.89 -9.74 1.02
CA SER A 28 2.57 -10.98 1.71
C SER A 28 2.78 -10.90 3.24
N ASP A 29 3.67 -10.04 3.71
CA ASP A 29 4.08 -9.98 5.13
C ASP A 29 3.32 -8.93 5.97
N CYS A 30 2.07 -8.62 5.61
CA CYS A 30 1.22 -7.74 6.43
C CYS A 30 0.57 -8.49 7.61
N ASN A 31 1.32 -9.34 8.31
CA ASN A 31 0.91 -9.91 9.59
C ASN A 31 1.36 -8.98 10.72
N SER A 32 0.37 -8.35 11.34
CA SER A 32 0.48 -7.41 12.46
C SER A 32 0.88 -8.13 13.76
N ASP A 33 2.07 -8.73 13.82
CA ASP A 33 2.47 -9.51 15.02
C ASP A 33 3.30 -8.75 16.07
N ARG A 34 3.59 -7.46 15.85
CA ARG A 34 4.21 -6.61 16.89
C ARG A 34 3.33 -5.44 17.31
N SER A 35 2.17 -5.71 17.88
CA SER A 35 1.61 -4.82 18.91
C SER A 35 2.47 -4.92 20.19
N GLY A 36 3.76 -4.64 20.07
CA GLY A 36 4.76 -4.83 21.11
C GLY A 36 4.54 -3.86 22.25
N GLU A 37 4.50 -4.45 23.45
CA GLU A 37 4.92 -3.87 24.73
C GLU A 37 4.16 -2.64 25.24
N PHE A 38 3.14 -2.91 26.06
CA PHE A 38 2.68 -1.96 27.07
C PHE A 38 3.00 -2.50 28.46
N ALA A 39 3.70 -1.70 29.25
CA ALA A 39 4.00 -1.97 30.65
C ALA A 39 2.76 -1.77 31.55
N THR A 40 2.58 -2.76 32.42
CA THR A 40 1.93 -2.73 33.75
C THR A 40 0.45 -2.33 33.87
N ALA A 41 -0.42 -3.31 33.65
CA ALA A 41 -1.43 -3.72 34.64
C ALA A 41 -1.25 -5.24 34.86
N SER A 42 -1.38 -5.70 36.11
CA SER A 42 -0.71 -6.91 36.64
C SER A 42 -0.76 -8.15 35.71
N SER A 43 0.43 -8.71 35.47
CA SER A 43 0.68 -9.96 34.73
C SER A 43 -0.16 -11.16 35.24
N GLN A 44 -0.64 -11.08 36.49
CA GLN A 44 -1.50 -12.09 37.12
C GLN A 44 -2.94 -12.04 36.63
N THR A 45 -3.57 -10.87 36.44
CA THR A 45 -4.96 -10.77 35.94
C THR A 45 -5.08 -11.25 34.49
N ARG A 46 -4.07 -10.96 33.65
CA ARG A 46 -3.98 -11.49 32.27
C ARG A 46 -3.85 -13.01 32.22
N ARG A 47 -3.03 -13.61 33.08
CA ARG A 47 -2.90 -15.08 33.14
C ARG A 47 -4.17 -15.75 33.65
N PHE A 48 -4.86 -15.15 34.62
CA PHE A 48 -6.07 -15.73 35.19
C PHE A 48 -7.24 -15.75 34.18
N LEU A 49 -7.50 -14.64 33.49
CA LEU A 49 -8.57 -14.57 32.47
C LEU A 49 -8.29 -15.47 31.25
N ILE A 50 -7.02 -15.59 30.83
CA ILE A 50 -6.63 -16.46 29.70
C ILE A 50 -6.76 -17.96 30.07
N THR A 51 -6.56 -18.32 31.33
CA THR A 51 -6.64 -19.72 31.80
C THR A 51 -8.10 -20.17 32.00
N CYS A 52 -9.01 -19.27 32.36
CA CYS A 52 -10.45 -19.59 32.50
C CYS A 52 -11.23 -19.54 31.17
N ALA A 53 -10.71 -18.83 30.15
CA ALA A 53 -11.36 -18.67 28.85
C ALA A 53 -11.28 -19.92 27.92
N THR A 54 -10.74 -21.05 28.39
CA THR A 54 -10.74 -22.30 27.63
C THR A 54 -12.03 -23.11 27.76
N GLU A 55 -12.86 -22.83 28.78
CA GLU A 55 -14.13 -23.56 28.99
C GLU A 55 -15.39 -22.68 28.86
N ASN A 56 -15.32 -21.36 29.13
CA ASN A 56 -16.47 -20.43 29.07
C ASN A 56 -16.22 -19.16 28.22
N SER A 57 -15.62 -19.28 27.04
CA SER A 57 -15.30 -18.12 26.19
C SER A 57 -16.53 -17.30 25.80
N ASP A 58 -17.69 -17.94 25.65
CA ASP A 58 -18.87 -17.31 25.06
C ASP A 58 -19.60 -16.42 26.07
N ASP A 59 -19.66 -16.82 27.34
CA ASP A 59 -20.25 -15.98 28.39
C ASP A 59 -19.35 -14.79 28.74
N LEU A 60 -18.02 -14.98 28.73
CA LEU A 60 -17.08 -13.87 28.84
C LEU A 60 -17.27 -12.87 27.68
N ILE A 61 -17.39 -13.34 26.44
CA ILE A 61 -17.63 -12.46 25.28
C ILE A 61 -18.94 -11.69 25.47
N ARG A 62 -20.03 -12.32 25.91
CA ARG A 62 -21.31 -11.65 26.17
C ARG A 62 -21.18 -10.57 27.24
N GLN A 63 -20.50 -10.87 28.35
CA GLN A 63 -20.27 -9.90 29.42
C GLN A 63 -19.46 -8.70 28.91
N LEU A 64 -18.35 -8.94 28.20
CA LEU A 64 -17.53 -7.86 27.65
C LEU A 64 -18.31 -6.99 26.65
N VAL A 65 -19.21 -7.57 25.85
CA VAL A 65 -20.07 -6.79 24.95
C VAL A 65 -21.09 -5.95 25.73
N ALA A 66 -21.60 -6.46 26.86
CA ALA A 66 -22.45 -5.66 27.75
C ALA A 66 -21.66 -4.48 28.34
N ASP A 67 -20.42 -4.70 28.78
CA ASP A 67 -19.56 -3.69 29.40
C ASP A 67 -19.15 -2.57 28.42
N LEU A 68 -19.13 -2.83 27.11
CA LEU A 68 -18.96 -1.78 26.08
C LEU A 68 -20.06 -0.71 26.11
N HIS A 69 -21.22 -1.00 26.73
CA HIS A 69 -22.34 -0.07 26.89
C HIS A 69 -22.37 0.57 28.28
N SER A 70 -21.40 0.28 29.17
CA SER A 70 -21.34 0.87 30.51
C SER A 70 -21.25 2.40 30.44
N ALA A 71 -21.77 3.09 31.46
CA ALA A 71 -21.60 4.53 31.62
C ALA A 71 -20.17 4.90 32.07
N SER A 72 -19.41 3.92 32.59
CA SER A 72 -18.02 4.08 33.01
C SER A 72 -17.07 3.97 31.82
N LEU A 73 -16.25 5.01 31.60
CA LEU A 73 -15.19 4.96 30.58
C LEU A 73 -14.15 3.88 30.88
N ASP A 74 -13.88 3.60 32.15
CA ASP A 74 -12.90 2.58 32.54
C ASP A 74 -13.41 1.18 32.21
N ASP A 75 -14.69 0.91 32.41
CA ASP A 75 -15.32 -0.36 32.04
C ASP A 75 -15.27 -0.54 30.51
N GLN A 76 -15.60 0.51 29.74
CA GLN A 76 -15.52 0.47 28.29
C GLN A 76 -14.08 0.23 27.81
N LYS A 77 -13.08 0.88 28.43
CA LYS A 77 -11.66 0.70 28.11
C LYS A 77 -11.20 -0.73 28.42
N GLN A 78 -11.59 -1.27 29.57
CA GLN A 78 -11.26 -2.63 29.97
C GLN A 78 -11.91 -3.65 29.02
N ALA A 79 -13.20 -3.49 28.72
CA ALA A 79 -13.93 -4.36 27.81
C ALA A 79 -13.33 -4.35 26.40
N ALA A 80 -13.07 -3.16 25.85
CA ALA A 80 -12.43 -3.02 24.54
C ALA A 80 -11.01 -3.60 24.53
N MET A 81 -10.26 -3.45 25.64
CA MET A 81 -8.95 -4.09 25.80
C MET A 81 -9.05 -5.61 25.71
N GLU A 82 -9.92 -6.22 26.51
CA GLU A 82 -10.03 -7.67 26.58
C GLU A 82 -10.55 -8.26 25.27
N ILE A 83 -11.53 -7.62 24.63
CA ILE A 83 -12.03 -7.99 23.30
C ILE A 83 -10.89 -7.97 22.27
N ARG A 84 -10.02 -6.93 22.29
CA ARG A 84 -8.87 -6.87 21.38
C ARG A 84 -7.94 -8.07 21.58
N LEU A 85 -7.69 -8.48 22.82
CA LEU A 85 -6.82 -9.61 23.15
C LEU A 85 -7.45 -10.95 22.76
N LEU A 86 -8.74 -11.14 23.04
CA LEU A 86 -9.47 -12.35 22.67
C LEU A 86 -9.50 -12.56 21.15
N ALA A 87 -9.74 -11.50 20.38
CA ALA A 87 -9.74 -11.53 18.91
C ALA A 87 -8.34 -11.73 18.30
N LYS A 88 -7.28 -11.25 18.99
CA LYS A 88 -5.89 -11.43 18.56
C LYS A 88 -5.44 -12.88 18.77
N ASN A 89 -5.69 -13.44 19.95
CA ASN A 89 -5.08 -14.70 20.38
C ASN A 89 -5.73 -15.95 19.79
N LYS A 90 -7.03 -15.91 19.46
CA LYS A 90 -7.78 -17.06 18.91
C LYS A 90 -8.62 -16.61 17.71
N PRO A 91 -8.34 -17.08 16.48
CA PRO A 91 -9.14 -16.73 15.30
C PRO A 91 -10.63 -17.04 15.47
N GLU A 92 -10.99 -18.13 16.16
CA GLU A 92 -12.38 -18.54 16.38
C GLU A 92 -13.17 -17.52 17.20
N ASN A 93 -12.50 -16.75 18.06
CA ASN A 93 -13.16 -15.70 18.84
C ASN A 93 -13.63 -14.54 17.97
N ARG A 94 -13.00 -14.29 16.81
CA ARG A 94 -13.35 -13.14 15.96
C ARG A 94 -14.79 -13.22 15.48
N VAL A 95 -15.23 -14.40 15.02
CA VAL A 95 -16.62 -14.60 14.59
C VAL A 95 -17.59 -14.62 15.77
N LYS A 96 -17.18 -15.19 16.92
CA LYS A 96 -18.00 -15.21 18.14
C LYS A 96 -18.28 -13.81 18.69
N ILE A 97 -17.25 -12.97 18.78
CA ILE A 97 -17.35 -11.58 19.22
C ILE A 97 -18.26 -10.77 18.29
N ALA A 98 -18.11 -10.95 16.97
CA ALA A 98 -18.99 -10.30 16.01
C ALA A 98 -20.46 -10.73 16.17
N LYS A 99 -20.71 -12.05 16.27
CA LYS A 99 -22.06 -12.62 16.49
C LYS A 99 -22.68 -12.21 17.82
N ALA A 100 -21.88 -11.96 18.84
CA ALA A 100 -22.33 -11.44 20.12
C ALA A 100 -22.75 -9.96 20.08
N GLY A 101 -22.59 -9.26 18.95
CA GLY A 101 -23.06 -7.89 18.76
C GLY A 101 -22.01 -6.81 19.05
N ALA A 102 -20.73 -7.16 19.18
CA ALA A 102 -19.67 -6.22 19.55
C ALA A 102 -19.39 -5.12 18.51
N ILE A 103 -19.72 -5.34 17.22
CA ILE A 103 -19.29 -4.48 16.11
C ILE A 103 -19.77 -3.03 16.29
N LYS A 104 -21.06 -2.79 16.51
CA LYS A 104 -21.61 -1.42 16.62
C LYS A 104 -21.05 -0.66 17.84
N PRO A 105 -21.01 -1.25 19.05
CA PRO A 105 -20.39 -0.59 20.19
C PRO A 105 -18.91 -0.24 19.95
N LEU A 106 -18.12 -1.16 19.38
CA LEU A 106 -16.72 -0.90 19.04
C LEU A 106 -16.57 0.24 18.02
N ILE A 107 -17.46 0.35 17.03
CA ILE A 107 -17.49 1.48 16.08
C ILE A 107 -17.79 2.80 16.81
N SER A 108 -18.69 2.79 17.80
CA SER A 108 -18.96 3.96 18.64
C SER A 108 -17.70 4.44 19.37
N LEU A 109 -16.92 3.51 19.92
CA LEU A 109 -15.66 3.82 20.60
C LEU A 109 -14.65 4.53 19.69
N ILE A 110 -14.57 4.16 18.41
CA ILE A 110 -13.69 4.84 17.42
C ILE A 110 -14.02 6.33 17.30
N SER A 111 -15.29 6.70 17.51
CA SER A 111 -15.75 8.09 17.41
C SER A 111 -15.55 8.90 18.69
N SER A 112 -15.09 8.27 19.77
CA SER A 112 -14.83 8.89 21.08
C SER A 112 -13.73 9.97 20.98
N PRO A 113 -13.84 11.07 21.76
CA PRO A 113 -12.74 12.02 21.93
C PRO A 113 -11.59 11.46 22.79
N ASP A 114 -11.83 10.41 23.59
CA ASP A 114 -10.78 9.74 24.36
C ASP A 114 -9.90 8.91 23.42
N LEU A 115 -8.63 9.33 23.28
CA LEU A 115 -7.69 8.74 22.32
C LEU A 115 -7.40 7.26 22.59
N GLN A 116 -7.40 6.84 23.86
CA GLN A 116 -7.15 5.46 24.23
C GLN A 116 -8.33 4.56 23.86
N LEU A 117 -9.55 5.04 24.11
CA LEU A 117 -10.78 4.34 23.75
C LEU A 117 -10.96 4.26 22.23
N GLN A 118 -10.64 5.34 21.51
CA GLN A 118 -10.57 5.33 20.04
C GLN A 118 -9.56 4.29 19.55
N GLU A 119 -8.33 4.28 20.09
CA GLU A 119 -7.30 3.32 19.70
C GLU A 119 -7.73 1.86 19.97
N TYR A 120 -8.37 1.60 21.11
CA TYR A 120 -8.89 0.27 21.44
C TYR A 120 -10.02 -0.15 20.50
N GLY A 121 -10.95 0.76 20.19
CA GLY A 121 -12.00 0.52 19.20
C GLY A 121 -11.42 0.19 17.82
N VAL A 122 -10.45 0.98 17.33
CA VAL A 122 -9.80 0.74 16.03
C VAL A 122 -9.09 -0.61 16.02
N THR A 123 -8.34 -0.92 17.08
CA THR A 123 -7.58 -2.17 17.18
C THR A 123 -8.49 -3.40 17.28
N ALA A 124 -9.61 -3.30 18.01
CA ALA A 124 -10.60 -4.36 18.07
C ALA A 124 -11.25 -4.59 16.71
N ILE A 125 -11.68 -3.53 16.01
CA ILE A 125 -12.23 -3.65 14.65
C ILE A 125 -11.21 -4.23 13.67
N LEU A 126 -9.94 -3.81 13.74
CA LEU A 126 -8.86 -4.42 12.96
C LEU A 126 -8.78 -5.93 13.23
N ASN A 127 -8.69 -6.36 14.48
CA ASN A 127 -8.57 -7.78 14.82
C ASN A 127 -9.79 -8.59 14.36
N LEU A 128 -11.00 -8.04 14.46
CA LEU A 128 -12.20 -8.68 13.93
C LEU A 128 -12.20 -8.78 12.40
N SER A 129 -11.66 -7.78 11.70
CA SER A 129 -11.56 -7.74 10.23
C SER A 129 -10.55 -8.73 9.63
N LEU A 130 -9.72 -9.37 10.47
CA LEU A 130 -8.86 -10.47 10.07
C LEU A 130 -9.64 -11.79 9.81
N CYS A 131 -10.94 -11.81 10.10
CA CYS A 131 -11.87 -12.88 9.76
C CYS A 131 -12.67 -12.45 8.53
N ASP A 132 -12.69 -13.25 7.47
CA ASP A 132 -13.32 -12.89 6.20
C ASP A 132 -14.83 -12.69 6.36
N GLU A 133 -15.47 -13.54 7.16
CA GLU A 133 -16.89 -13.53 7.50
C GLU A 133 -17.35 -12.25 8.22
N ASN A 134 -16.42 -11.53 8.84
CA ASN A 134 -16.74 -10.31 9.58
C ASN A 134 -16.69 -9.04 8.72
N LYS A 135 -15.97 -9.04 7.59
CA LYS A 135 -15.66 -7.81 6.83
C LYS A 135 -16.90 -7.09 6.34
N GLU A 136 -17.84 -7.82 5.73
CA GLU A 136 -19.10 -7.26 5.25
C GLU A 136 -19.95 -6.72 6.40
N ALA A 137 -20.02 -7.44 7.52
CA ALA A 137 -20.76 -7.00 8.71
C ALA A 137 -20.16 -5.72 9.30
N ILE A 138 -18.84 -5.62 9.38
CA ILE A 138 -18.13 -4.42 9.86
C ILE A 138 -18.39 -3.22 8.93
N ALA A 139 -18.26 -3.41 7.62
CA ALA A 139 -18.50 -2.35 6.64
C ALA A 139 -19.96 -1.88 6.65
N SER A 140 -20.91 -2.82 6.65
CA SER A 140 -22.36 -2.55 6.68
C SER A 140 -22.81 -1.90 7.99
N ALA A 141 -22.12 -2.16 9.09
CA ALA A 141 -22.34 -1.47 10.36
C ALA A 141 -21.81 -0.01 10.39
N GLY A 142 -21.19 0.46 9.30
CA GLY A 142 -20.78 1.86 9.14
C GLY A 142 -19.36 2.18 9.62
N ALA A 143 -18.48 1.19 9.76
CA ALA A 143 -17.13 1.38 10.30
C ALA A 143 -16.21 2.29 9.45
N ILE A 144 -16.46 2.40 8.13
CA ILE A 144 -15.54 3.08 7.19
C ILE A 144 -15.28 4.53 7.59
N LYS A 145 -16.32 5.34 7.84
CA LYS A 145 -16.14 6.77 8.16
C LYS A 145 -15.41 6.99 9.50
N PRO A 146 -15.77 6.31 10.61
CA PRO A 146 -15.00 6.36 11.85
C PRO A 146 -13.53 5.95 11.67
N LEU A 147 -13.25 4.90 10.90
CA LEU A 147 -11.86 4.49 10.61
C LEU A 147 -11.09 5.56 9.83
N VAL A 148 -11.71 6.20 8.84
CA VAL A 148 -11.07 7.31 8.09
C VAL A 148 -10.80 8.53 9.00
N ARG A 149 -11.72 8.82 9.94
CA ARG A 149 -11.49 9.86 10.95
C ARG A 149 -10.30 9.51 11.83
N ALA A 150 -10.25 8.29 12.38
CA ALA A 150 -9.14 7.84 13.21
C ALA A 150 -7.79 7.83 12.46
N LEU A 151 -7.80 7.50 11.16
CA LEU A 151 -6.63 7.60 10.29
C LEU A 151 -6.10 9.05 10.17
N SER A 152 -6.97 10.05 10.32
CA SER A 152 -6.61 11.47 10.22
C SER A 152 -6.18 12.05 11.58
N THR A 153 -6.93 11.75 12.64
CA THR A 153 -6.83 12.45 13.94
C THR A 153 -6.31 11.58 15.09
N GLY A 154 -6.17 10.27 14.91
CA GLY A 154 -5.79 9.35 15.98
C GLY A 154 -4.32 9.42 16.38
N THR A 155 -3.96 8.64 17.40
CA THR A 155 -2.56 8.36 17.78
C THR A 155 -1.81 7.69 16.62
N ALA A 156 -0.47 7.65 16.68
CA ALA A 156 0.31 6.93 15.67
C ALA A 156 -0.17 5.47 15.50
N THR A 157 -0.39 4.77 16.61
CA THR A 157 -0.94 3.40 16.63
C THR A 157 -2.34 3.32 16.03
N ALA A 158 -3.24 4.25 16.39
CA ALA A 158 -4.59 4.28 15.84
C ALA A 158 -4.59 4.54 14.33
N LYS A 159 -3.71 5.41 13.83
CA LYS A 159 -3.55 5.68 12.39
C LYS A 159 -3.06 4.45 11.63
N GLU A 160 -2.03 3.78 12.14
CA GLU A 160 -1.52 2.52 11.58
C GLU A 160 -2.60 1.44 11.55
N ASN A 161 -3.27 1.21 12.69
CA ASN A 161 -4.31 0.20 12.79
C ASN A 161 -5.54 0.53 11.93
N ALA A 162 -5.89 1.81 11.78
CA ALA A 162 -6.97 2.25 10.90
C ALA A 162 -6.62 2.01 9.43
N ALA A 163 -5.39 2.31 9.01
CA ALA A 163 -4.92 1.99 7.65
C ALA A 163 -4.99 0.48 7.39
N CYS A 164 -4.54 -0.34 8.34
CA CYS A 164 -4.60 -1.80 8.23
C CYS A 164 -6.06 -2.29 8.20
N ALA A 165 -6.95 -1.76 9.02
CA ALA A 165 -8.37 -2.14 9.02
C ALA A 165 -9.04 -1.79 7.69
N LEU A 166 -8.78 -0.60 7.15
CA LEU A 166 -9.29 -0.19 5.84
C LEU A 166 -8.77 -1.09 4.72
N LEU A 167 -7.49 -1.51 4.76
CA LEU A 167 -6.94 -2.51 3.85
C LEU A 167 -7.66 -3.86 3.97
N ARG A 168 -7.95 -4.33 5.18
CA ARG A 168 -8.69 -5.61 5.36
C ARG A 168 -10.09 -5.52 4.81
N LEU A 169 -10.79 -4.41 5.05
CA LEU A 169 -12.13 -4.18 4.51
C LEU A 169 -12.12 -4.01 2.99
N SER A 170 -11.05 -3.48 2.39
CA SER A 170 -10.92 -3.31 0.94
C SER A 170 -10.68 -4.63 0.18
N GLN A 171 -10.53 -5.75 0.87
CA GLN A 171 -10.53 -7.08 0.24
C GLN A 171 -11.91 -7.52 -0.24
N VAL A 172 -12.98 -6.86 0.23
CA VAL A 172 -14.31 -6.93 -0.37
C VAL A 172 -14.39 -5.84 -1.44
N GLU A 173 -14.66 -6.21 -2.68
CA GLU A 173 -14.56 -5.32 -3.85
C GLU A 173 -15.47 -4.09 -3.73
N GLU A 174 -16.70 -4.28 -3.25
CA GLU A 174 -17.72 -3.25 -3.07
C GLU A 174 -17.28 -2.16 -2.09
N ASN A 175 -16.42 -2.51 -1.12
CA ASN A 175 -15.93 -1.59 -0.11
C ASN A 175 -14.89 -0.62 -0.67
N LYS A 176 -14.12 -0.98 -1.70
CA LYS A 176 -13.01 -0.15 -2.21
C LYS A 176 -13.48 1.23 -2.66
N ALA A 177 -14.58 1.28 -3.41
CA ALA A 177 -15.16 2.53 -3.89
C ALA A 177 -15.75 3.35 -2.73
N ALA A 178 -16.39 2.69 -1.75
CA ALA A 178 -16.94 3.34 -0.56
C ALA A 178 -15.87 3.95 0.34
N ILE A 179 -14.76 3.23 0.57
CA ILE A 179 -13.59 3.70 1.33
C ILE A 179 -13.00 4.95 0.66
N GLY A 180 -12.78 4.90 -0.66
CA GLY A 180 -12.26 6.04 -1.40
C GLY A 180 -13.19 7.26 -1.39
N ARG A 181 -14.51 7.06 -1.55
CA ARG A 181 -15.53 8.14 -1.43
C ARG A 181 -15.61 8.72 -0.02
N SER A 182 -15.27 7.95 1.01
CA SER A 182 -15.27 8.40 2.40
C SER A 182 -14.07 9.28 2.76
N GLY A 183 -13.17 9.56 1.82
CA GLY A 183 -12.03 10.45 2.03
C GLY A 183 -10.78 9.76 2.59
N ALA A 184 -10.67 8.43 2.48
CA ALA A 184 -9.53 7.67 3.00
C ALA A 184 -8.20 8.00 2.29
N ILE A 185 -8.24 8.40 1.01
CA ILE A 185 -7.05 8.50 0.17
C ILE A 185 -6.05 9.56 0.67
N PRO A 186 -6.42 10.83 0.91
CA PRO A 186 -5.44 11.83 1.36
C PRO A 186 -4.75 11.49 2.70
N PRO A 187 -5.46 11.02 3.75
CA PRO A 187 -4.79 10.55 4.98
C PRO A 187 -3.85 9.36 4.76
N LEU A 188 -4.19 8.42 3.87
CA LEU A 188 -3.28 7.31 3.51
C LEU A 188 -2.02 7.83 2.81
N VAL A 189 -2.14 8.82 1.91
CA VAL A 189 -0.99 9.45 1.25
C VAL A 189 -0.11 10.18 2.27
N SER A 190 -0.71 10.90 3.21
CA SER A 190 0.03 11.53 4.31
C SER A 190 0.76 10.50 5.17
N LEU A 191 0.11 9.38 5.50
CA LEU A 191 0.73 8.30 6.28
C LEU A 191 1.88 7.64 5.52
N LEU A 192 1.76 7.50 4.19
CA LEU A 192 2.84 7.01 3.33
C LEU A 192 4.04 7.97 3.29
N ALA A 193 3.81 9.28 3.35
CA ALA A 193 4.88 10.28 3.35
C ALA A 193 5.63 10.34 4.69
N SER A 194 4.89 10.45 5.80
CA SER A 194 5.46 10.82 7.10
C SER A 194 5.42 9.71 8.17
N GLY A 195 4.80 8.56 7.89
CA GLY A 195 4.68 7.47 8.85
C GLY A 195 6.00 6.74 9.10
N GLY A 196 6.06 5.95 10.19
CA GLY A 196 7.13 4.97 10.39
C GLY A 196 7.09 3.87 9.32
N PHE A 197 8.14 3.04 9.24
CA PHE A 197 8.24 1.99 8.21
C PHE A 197 6.98 1.11 8.10
N ARG A 198 6.42 0.70 9.24
CA ARG A 198 5.19 -0.09 9.30
C ARG A 198 3.98 0.67 8.75
N ALA A 199 3.79 1.91 9.19
CA ALA A 199 2.74 2.79 8.70
C ALA A 199 2.82 2.99 7.17
N LYS A 200 4.03 3.22 6.64
CA LYS A 200 4.28 3.36 5.20
C LYS A 200 3.93 2.07 4.45
N LYS A 201 4.32 0.91 4.98
CA LYS A 201 3.97 -0.40 4.39
C LYS A 201 2.46 -0.61 4.34
N ASP A 202 1.77 -0.40 5.46
CA ASP A 202 0.32 -0.62 5.54
C ASP A 202 -0.44 0.39 4.66
N ALA A 203 -0.02 1.66 4.66
CA ALA A 203 -0.58 2.69 3.78
C ALA A 203 -0.35 2.38 2.29
N SER A 204 0.86 1.96 1.91
CA SER A 204 1.17 1.58 0.53
C SER A 204 0.32 0.40 0.07
N THR A 205 0.13 -0.59 0.93
CA THR A 205 -0.68 -1.78 0.60
C THR A 205 -2.17 -1.42 0.48
N ALA A 206 -2.68 -0.57 1.38
CA ALA A 206 -4.03 -0.04 1.30
C ALA A 206 -4.24 0.76 0.00
N LEU A 207 -3.31 1.64 -0.34
CA LEU A 207 -3.35 2.45 -1.56
C LEU A 207 -3.30 1.58 -2.82
N TYR A 208 -2.45 0.55 -2.85
CA TYR A 208 -2.41 -0.43 -3.95
C TYR A 208 -3.77 -1.12 -4.15
N SER A 209 -4.38 -1.61 -3.07
CA SER A 209 -5.70 -2.27 -3.12
C SER A 209 -6.80 -1.31 -3.57
N LEU A 210 -6.89 -0.13 -2.96
CA LEU A 210 -7.94 0.86 -3.23
C LEU A 210 -7.83 1.47 -4.62
N CYS A 211 -6.62 1.63 -5.15
CA CYS A 211 -6.38 2.20 -6.48
C CYS A 211 -6.61 1.20 -7.62
N THR A 212 -7.09 -0.02 -7.36
CA THR A 212 -7.67 -0.87 -8.43
C THR A 212 -8.93 -0.23 -9.03
N VAL A 213 -9.64 0.60 -8.24
CA VAL A 213 -10.78 1.41 -8.66
C VAL A 213 -10.33 2.71 -9.34
N LYS A 214 -10.82 3.00 -10.55
CA LYS A 214 -10.40 4.15 -11.37
C LYS A 214 -10.56 5.49 -10.65
N GLU A 215 -11.68 5.73 -9.99
CA GLU A 215 -11.95 6.99 -9.29
C GLU A 215 -10.98 7.21 -8.13
N ASN A 216 -10.51 6.12 -7.50
CA ASN A 216 -9.53 6.20 -6.41
C ASN A 216 -8.13 6.54 -6.94
N LYS A 217 -7.75 6.08 -8.15
CA LYS A 217 -6.52 6.51 -8.82
C LYS A 217 -6.50 8.03 -8.98
N LEU A 218 -7.60 8.60 -9.48
CA LEU A 218 -7.73 10.05 -9.67
C LEU A 218 -7.70 10.82 -8.33
N ARG A 219 -8.34 10.29 -7.28
CA ARG A 219 -8.24 10.85 -5.93
C ARG A 219 -6.80 10.84 -5.40
N ALA A 220 -6.06 9.75 -5.65
CA ALA A 220 -4.68 9.61 -5.20
C ALA A 220 -3.74 10.59 -5.91
N VAL A 221 -3.88 10.73 -7.23
CA VAL A 221 -3.13 11.74 -8.01
C VAL A 221 -3.43 13.14 -7.51
N LYS A 222 -4.70 13.50 -7.32
CA LYS A 222 -5.11 14.80 -6.76
C LYS A 222 -4.59 15.04 -5.35
N ALA A 223 -4.38 13.98 -4.57
CA ALA A 223 -3.80 14.05 -3.23
C ALA A 223 -2.26 14.15 -3.23
N GLY A 224 -1.61 14.24 -4.40
CA GLY A 224 -0.16 14.38 -4.50
C GLY A 224 0.61 13.08 -4.25
N ILE A 225 -0.02 11.91 -4.40
CA ILE A 225 0.63 10.62 -4.14
C ILE A 225 1.91 10.40 -4.96
N MET A 226 1.98 10.98 -6.16
CA MET A 226 3.04 10.66 -7.11
C MET A 226 4.40 11.14 -6.63
N LYS A 227 4.48 12.37 -6.09
CA LYS A 227 5.69 12.89 -5.46
C LYS A 227 6.24 11.95 -4.39
N VAL A 228 5.36 11.53 -3.47
CA VAL A 228 5.71 10.63 -2.37
C VAL A 228 6.23 9.29 -2.88
N LEU A 229 5.59 8.72 -3.91
CA LEU A 229 6.02 7.45 -4.49
C LEU A 229 7.36 7.57 -5.22
N VAL A 230 7.60 8.67 -5.93
CA VAL A 230 8.89 8.91 -6.61
C VAL A 230 10.01 9.07 -5.57
N GLU A 231 9.79 9.82 -4.50
CA GLU A 231 10.75 9.97 -3.39
C GLU A 231 11.08 8.61 -2.75
N LEU A 232 10.06 7.77 -2.47
CA LEU A 232 10.27 6.43 -1.90
C LEU A 232 10.93 5.44 -2.87
N MET A 233 10.73 5.61 -4.18
CA MET A 233 11.41 4.80 -5.20
C MET A 233 12.88 5.20 -5.38
N ALA A 234 13.22 6.46 -5.15
CA ALA A 234 14.59 6.98 -5.22
C ALA A 234 15.43 6.60 -3.97
N ASP A 235 14.78 6.35 -2.84
CA ASP A 235 15.44 5.88 -1.61
C ASP A 235 15.55 4.35 -1.59
N PHE A 236 16.65 3.82 -2.14
CA PHE A 236 16.93 2.38 -2.17
C PHE A 236 17.17 1.75 -0.79
N GLU A 237 17.42 2.55 0.25
CA GLU A 237 17.63 2.09 1.63
C GLU A 237 16.30 2.02 2.41
N SER A 238 15.22 2.64 1.90
CA SER A 238 13.91 2.73 2.55
C SER A 238 13.17 1.39 2.74
N ASN A 239 13.57 0.33 2.02
CA ASN A 239 12.79 -0.91 1.87
C ASN A 239 11.36 -0.71 1.32
N MET A 240 11.11 0.44 0.66
CA MET A 240 9.81 0.83 0.08
C MET A 240 9.83 0.93 -1.44
N VAL A 241 10.97 0.75 -2.12
CA VAL A 241 11.09 0.86 -3.58
C VAL A 241 10.11 -0.08 -4.31
N ASP A 242 10.06 -1.35 -3.90
CA ASP A 242 9.19 -2.35 -4.51
C ASP A 242 7.71 -1.97 -4.36
N LYS A 243 7.27 -1.68 -3.14
CA LYS A 243 5.88 -1.35 -2.80
C LYS A 243 5.44 -0.08 -3.50
N SER A 244 6.31 0.93 -3.53
CA SER A 244 6.04 2.20 -4.21
C SER A 244 5.91 1.99 -5.72
N ALA A 245 6.82 1.24 -6.34
CA ALA A 245 6.74 0.90 -7.76
C ALA A 245 5.46 0.12 -8.10
N TYR A 246 5.02 -0.81 -7.25
CA TYR A 246 3.73 -1.50 -7.47
C TYR A 246 2.54 -0.54 -7.42
N VAL A 247 2.51 0.40 -6.48
CA VAL A 247 1.44 1.42 -6.44
C VAL A 247 1.49 2.28 -7.72
N VAL A 248 2.68 2.74 -8.14
CA VAL A 248 2.84 3.49 -9.39
C VAL A 248 2.31 2.69 -10.58
N SER A 249 2.65 1.40 -10.70
CA SER A 249 2.21 0.54 -11.80
C SER A 249 0.68 0.43 -11.96
N VAL A 250 -0.05 0.51 -10.84
CA VAL A 250 -1.52 0.53 -10.86
C VAL A 250 -2.05 1.91 -11.25
N LEU A 251 -1.41 2.98 -10.74
CA LEU A 251 -1.83 4.35 -11.00
C LEU A 251 -1.63 4.75 -12.46
N VAL A 252 -0.47 4.47 -13.07
CA VAL A 252 -0.11 4.91 -14.44
C VAL A 252 -1.00 4.31 -15.54
N THR A 253 -1.93 3.43 -15.19
CA THR A 253 -3.01 3.00 -16.10
C THR A 253 -3.95 4.16 -16.48
N VAL A 254 -4.01 5.25 -15.71
CA VAL A 254 -4.72 6.49 -16.07
C VAL A 254 -3.74 7.58 -16.55
N PRO A 255 -4.11 8.38 -17.56
CA PRO A 255 -3.20 9.37 -18.15
C PRO A 255 -2.78 10.47 -17.16
N GLU A 256 -3.64 10.86 -16.23
CA GLU A 256 -3.33 11.87 -15.20
C GLU A 256 -2.18 11.42 -14.30
N ALA A 257 -2.13 10.13 -13.97
CA ALA A 257 -1.03 9.56 -13.20
C ALA A 257 0.27 9.47 -14.02
N ARG A 258 0.18 9.20 -15.33
CA ARG A 258 1.35 9.21 -16.22
C ARG A 258 1.96 10.61 -16.30
N ALA A 259 1.13 11.63 -16.49
CA ALA A 259 1.57 13.02 -16.51
C ALA A 259 2.23 13.40 -15.18
N ALA A 260 1.57 13.13 -14.04
CA ALA A 260 2.12 13.39 -12.72
C ALA A 260 3.46 12.66 -12.48
N LEU A 261 3.61 11.41 -12.92
CA LEU A 261 4.86 10.66 -12.75
C LEU A 261 6.02 11.32 -13.50
N VAL A 262 5.75 11.83 -14.69
CA VAL A 262 6.74 12.50 -15.53
C VAL A 262 7.10 13.89 -14.98
N GLU A 263 6.11 14.63 -14.48
CA GLU A 263 6.27 15.94 -13.85
C GLU A 263 7.10 15.84 -12.55
N GLU A 264 6.81 14.86 -11.70
CA GLU A 264 7.52 14.62 -10.43
C GLU A 264 8.91 13.98 -10.62
N GLY A 265 9.39 13.82 -11.85
CA GLY A 265 10.74 13.30 -12.11
C GLY A 265 10.89 11.79 -11.94
N GLY A 266 9.81 11.01 -12.06
CA GLY A 266 9.84 9.56 -11.89
C GLY A 266 10.59 8.81 -12.99
N VAL A 267 10.77 9.39 -14.19
CA VAL A 267 11.47 8.71 -15.30
C VAL A 267 12.94 8.41 -14.98
N PRO A 268 13.78 9.39 -14.57
CA PRO A 268 15.14 9.11 -14.10
C PRO A 268 15.21 8.02 -13.02
N VAL A 269 14.34 8.11 -12.00
CA VAL A 269 14.30 7.13 -10.90
C VAL A 269 13.99 5.72 -11.40
N LEU A 270 13.04 5.59 -12.33
CA LEU A 270 12.73 4.29 -12.92
C LEU A 270 13.88 3.74 -13.77
N VAL A 271 14.60 4.58 -14.50
CA VAL A 271 15.77 4.15 -15.28
C VAL A 271 16.88 3.66 -14.36
N GLU A 272 17.15 4.38 -13.27
CA GLU A 272 18.09 3.96 -12.24
C GLU A 272 17.68 2.61 -11.63
N ILE A 273 16.39 2.41 -11.32
CA ILE A 273 15.89 1.11 -10.84
C ILE A 273 16.14 -0.02 -11.85
N VAL A 274 16.00 0.22 -13.16
CA VAL A 274 16.31 -0.80 -14.19
C VAL A 274 17.80 -1.15 -14.19
N GLU A 275 18.67 -0.17 -13.92
CA GLU A 275 20.11 -0.34 -13.90
C GLU A 275 20.59 -1.10 -12.65
N VAL A 276 20.24 -0.62 -11.45
CA VAL A 276 20.82 -1.09 -10.18
C VAL A 276 19.87 -1.88 -9.28
N GLY A 277 18.58 -1.90 -9.59
CA GLY A 277 17.57 -2.56 -8.75
C GLY A 277 17.70 -4.09 -8.70
N THR A 278 17.00 -4.71 -7.74
CA THR A 278 16.81 -6.16 -7.72
C THR A 278 16.04 -6.64 -8.96
N GLN A 279 16.12 -7.93 -9.29
CA GLN A 279 15.42 -8.49 -10.47
C GLN A 279 13.93 -8.15 -10.51
N ARG A 280 13.28 -8.15 -9.34
CA ARG A 280 11.88 -7.75 -9.18
C ARG A 280 11.65 -6.26 -9.44
N GLN A 281 12.50 -5.41 -8.88
CA GLN A 281 12.43 -3.96 -9.06
C GLN A 281 12.67 -3.56 -10.53
N LYS A 282 13.64 -4.18 -11.20
CA LYS A 282 13.88 -4.00 -12.64
C LYS A 282 12.65 -4.36 -13.46
N GLU A 283 12.03 -5.52 -13.19
CA GLU A 283 10.83 -5.96 -13.92
C GLU A 283 9.67 -4.95 -13.79
N ILE A 284 9.36 -4.50 -12.57
CA ILE A 284 8.27 -3.54 -12.37
C ILE A 284 8.59 -2.17 -12.96
N ALA A 285 9.84 -1.71 -12.87
CA ALA A 285 10.26 -0.43 -13.44
C ALA A 285 10.11 -0.42 -14.97
N VAL A 286 10.51 -1.49 -15.66
CA VAL A 286 10.32 -1.61 -17.11
C VAL A 286 8.83 -1.65 -17.49
N VAL A 287 7.98 -2.31 -16.70
CA VAL A 287 6.52 -2.29 -16.93
C VAL A 287 5.98 -0.87 -16.86
N ILE A 288 6.38 -0.08 -15.86
CA ILE A 288 5.93 1.31 -15.71
C ILE A 288 6.45 2.17 -16.87
N LEU A 289 7.75 2.07 -17.21
CA LEU A 289 8.33 2.81 -18.33
C LEU A 289 7.64 2.50 -19.66
N LEU A 290 7.32 1.23 -19.90
CA LEU A 290 6.56 0.80 -21.07
C LEU A 290 5.18 1.46 -21.13
N GLN A 291 4.41 1.42 -20.03
CA GLN A 291 3.07 2.03 -19.97
C GLN A 291 3.11 3.56 -20.19
N VAL A 292 4.14 4.23 -19.67
CA VAL A 292 4.31 5.67 -19.87
C VAL A 292 4.71 6.01 -21.32
N CYS A 293 5.43 5.11 -21.98
CA CYS A 293 5.89 5.31 -23.35
C CYS A 293 4.87 4.89 -24.43
N GLU A 294 3.97 3.95 -24.14
CA GLU A 294 3.01 3.39 -25.11
C GLU A 294 2.25 4.50 -25.87
N ASP A 295 1.74 5.51 -25.16
CA ASP A 295 0.92 6.58 -25.73
C ASP A 295 1.65 7.95 -25.87
N SER A 296 2.95 8.04 -25.59
CA SER A 296 3.64 9.34 -25.52
C SER A 296 5.03 9.35 -26.15
N LEU A 297 5.13 9.95 -27.34
CA LEU A 297 6.41 10.21 -28.03
C LEU A 297 7.37 11.09 -27.21
N ALA A 298 6.82 12.03 -26.44
CA ALA A 298 7.61 12.87 -25.53
C ALA A 298 8.26 12.01 -24.43
N CYS A 299 7.49 11.09 -23.84
CA CYS A 299 8.02 10.15 -22.85
C CYS A 299 9.06 9.21 -23.44
N ARG A 300 8.83 8.67 -24.65
CA ARG A 300 9.84 7.86 -25.37
C ARG A 300 11.16 8.60 -25.51
N SER A 301 11.10 9.84 -25.98
CA SER A 301 12.29 10.68 -26.15
C SER A 301 12.99 10.97 -24.80
N ARG A 302 12.21 11.17 -23.73
CA ARG A 302 12.76 11.39 -22.38
C ARG A 302 13.44 10.13 -21.85
N VAL A 303 12.78 8.97 -21.89
CA VAL A 303 13.35 7.68 -21.45
C VAL A 303 14.64 7.34 -22.19
N ALA A 304 14.69 7.57 -23.52
CA ALA A 304 15.91 7.36 -24.28
C ALA A 304 17.04 8.34 -23.87
N ARG A 305 16.71 9.60 -23.60
CA ARG A 305 17.66 10.63 -23.16
C ARG A 305 18.22 10.36 -21.76
N GLU A 306 17.42 9.81 -20.86
CA GLU A 306 17.87 9.40 -19.52
C GLU A 306 18.77 8.15 -19.56
N GLY A 307 19.15 7.64 -20.75
CA GLY A 307 20.11 6.55 -20.85
C GLY A 307 19.52 5.16 -20.57
N ALA A 308 18.22 4.97 -20.76
CA ALA A 308 17.58 3.67 -20.48
C ALA A 308 18.03 2.52 -21.41
N ILE A 309 18.60 2.79 -22.59
CA ILE A 309 18.87 1.76 -23.61
C ILE A 309 19.88 0.70 -23.12
N PRO A 310 21.10 1.05 -22.64
CA PRO A 310 22.04 0.05 -22.12
C PRO A 310 21.48 -0.85 -21.00
N PRO A 311 20.85 -0.34 -19.92
CA PRO A 311 20.32 -1.20 -18.87
C PRO A 311 19.13 -2.04 -19.35
N LEU A 312 18.33 -1.56 -20.31
CA LEU A 312 17.27 -2.38 -20.94
C LEU A 312 17.84 -3.53 -21.77
N VAL A 313 18.92 -3.31 -22.53
CA VAL A 313 19.60 -4.38 -23.29
C VAL A 313 20.22 -5.41 -22.34
N ALA A 314 20.86 -4.96 -21.25
CA ALA A 314 21.38 -5.88 -20.24
C ALA A 314 20.25 -6.72 -19.62
N LEU A 315 19.10 -6.12 -19.33
CA LEU A 315 17.94 -6.82 -18.78
C LEU A 315 17.31 -7.80 -19.78
N SER A 316 17.31 -7.51 -21.08
CA SER A 316 16.79 -8.44 -22.10
C SER A 316 17.66 -9.70 -22.23
N GLN A 317 18.93 -9.63 -21.86
CA GLN A 317 19.84 -10.77 -21.90
C GLN A 317 19.81 -11.58 -20.59
N SER A 318 19.72 -10.91 -19.44
CA SER A 318 19.94 -11.51 -18.11
C SER A 318 18.70 -11.61 -17.21
N GLY A 319 17.58 -10.97 -17.58
CA GLY A 319 16.38 -10.91 -16.73
C GLY A 319 15.50 -12.16 -16.71
N THR A 320 14.45 -12.12 -15.89
CA THR A 320 13.33 -13.08 -15.92
C THR A 320 12.67 -13.08 -17.29
N ASN A 321 12.01 -14.18 -17.69
CA ASN A 321 11.29 -14.25 -18.97
C ASN A 321 10.34 -13.06 -19.18
N ARG A 322 9.64 -12.63 -18.11
CA ARG A 322 8.76 -11.47 -18.15
C ARG A 322 9.53 -10.16 -18.31
N ALA A 323 10.62 -9.97 -17.56
CA ALA A 323 11.45 -8.77 -17.71
C ALA A 323 12.06 -8.67 -19.11
N LYS A 324 12.52 -9.78 -19.69
CA LYS A 324 13.08 -9.85 -21.05
C LYS A 324 12.08 -9.38 -22.10
N GLN A 325 10.90 -9.99 -22.13
CA GLN A 325 9.83 -9.62 -23.06
C GLN A 325 9.42 -8.15 -22.95
N LYS A 326 9.36 -7.61 -21.72
CA LYS A 326 9.00 -6.20 -21.50
C LYS A 326 10.12 -5.25 -21.91
N ALA A 327 11.38 -5.62 -21.66
CA ALA A 327 12.54 -4.82 -22.06
C ALA A 327 12.67 -4.76 -23.58
N GLU A 328 12.51 -5.89 -24.28
CA GLU A 328 12.54 -5.95 -25.74
C GLU A 328 11.44 -5.07 -26.36
N LYS A 329 10.20 -5.20 -25.89
CA LYS A 329 9.09 -4.36 -26.35
C LYS A 329 9.36 -2.87 -26.12
N LEU A 330 9.93 -2.50 -24.97
CA LEU A 330 10.29 -1.11 -24.69
C LEU A 330 11.41 -0.62 -25.61
N ILE A 331 12.45 -1.42 -25.84
CA ILE A 331 13.55 -1.08 -26.77
C ILE A 331 13.01 -0.83 -28.18
N GLU A 332 12.15 -1.72 -28.70
CA GLU A 332 11.51 -1.56 -30.00
C GLU A 332 10.74 -0.24 -30.08
N LEU A 333 9.95 0.04 -29.04
CA LEU A 333 9.12 1.24 -28.97
C LEU A 333 9.95 2.53 -28.88
N LEU A 334 11.11 2.50 -28.22
CA LEU A 334 12.06 3.62 -28.16
C LEU A 334 12.82 3.83 -29.48
N ARG A 335 12.97 2.77 -30.31
CA ARG A 335 13.61 2.83 -31.63
C ARG A 335 12.69 3.32 -32.75
N GLN A 336 11.37 3.27 -32.55
CA GLN A 336 10.42 3.74 -33.56
C GLN A 336 10.72 5.20 -33.93
N PRO A 337 10.80 5.55 -35.23
CA PRO A 337 11.10 6.90 -35.66
C PRO A 337 10.05 7.87 -35.11
N ARG A 338 10.49 9.08 -34.73
CA ARG A 338 9.59 10.20 -34.47
C ARG A 338 8.75 10.36 -35.74
N SER A 339 7.49 9.95 -35.73
CA SER A 339 6.61 10.21 -36.87
C SER A 339 6.58 11.72 -37.06
N SER A 340 7.32 12.19 -38.06
CA SER A 340 7.28 13.57 -38.50
C SER A 340 5.85 13.82 -38.93
N ASN A 341 5.12 14.65 -38.18
CA ASN A 341 3.98 15.34 -38.75
C ASN A 341 4.55 16.38 -39.73
N GLY A 342 5.01 15.87 -40.89
CA GLY A 342 5.53 16.61 -42.02
C GLY A 342 4.53 16.50 -43.17
N GLY A 343 3.33 17.05 -42.97
CA GLY A 343 2.40 17.36 -44.06
C GLY A 343 2.85 18.65 -44.75
N GLY A 344 4.07 18.63 -45.29
CA GLY A 344 4.62 19.67 -46.16
C GLY A 344 5.15 18.99 -47.41
N GLY A 345 4.25 18.65 -48.32
CA GLY A 345 4.57 18.24 -49.70
C GLY A 345 4.06 19.31 -50.64
N GLY A 346 4.98 20.09 -51.21
CA GLY A 346 4.69 21.08 -52.24
C GLY A 346 4.89 20.54 -53.67
N LEU A 347 4.30 21.29 -54.62
CA LEU A 347 4.60 21.40 -56.06
C LEU A 347 4.09 20.22 -56.94
N ALA A 348 3.55 20.36 -58.16
CA ALA A 348 3.62 21.40 -59.17
C ALA A 348 2.47 21.31 -60.22
N SER A 349 2.30 22.45 -60.91
CA SER A 349 1.74 22.73 -62.25
C SER A 349 0.28 22.40 -62.62
N GLU A 350 -0.48 23.43 -62.99
CA GLU A 350 -1.25 23.41 -64.23
C GLU A 350 -1.22 24.79 -64.89
N VAL A 351 -0.79 24.82 -66.16
CA VAL A 351 -0.80 25.95 -67.10
C VAL A 351 -1.79 25.58 -68.20
N ALA A 352 -2.48 26.61 -68.74
CA ALA A 352 -3.42 26.62 -69.88
C ALA A 352 -4.84 26.13 -69.53
N VAL A 353 -5.93 26.85 -69.83
CA VAL A 353 -6.24 27.86 -70.86
C VAL A 353 -7.10 28.98 -70.28
#